data_AF-A0A183PS47-F1
#
_entry.id   AF-A0A183PS47-F1
#
_cell.length_a   1.000
_cell.length_b   1.000
_cell.length_c   1.000
_cell.angle_alpha   90.00
_cell.angle_beta   90.00
_cell.angle_gamma   90.00
#
_symmetry.space_group_name_H-M   'P 1'
#
loop_
_entity.id
_entity.type
_entity.pdbx_description
1 polymer ?
#
loop_
_entity_poly.entity_id
_entity_poly.type
_entity_poly.pdbx_seq_one_letter_code
_entity_poly.pdbx_strand_id
1 'polypeptide(L)'
;SWDNDLEDLANRQVLACNLSSEYKKAEVEKEYRDTIGINTADNLNVLNAMETWFNEYQLYDYTKNKCKVPKDCLHYKRIVWGSAEFIGCSTGHCSDLTEVKSGKIIVCYYSPMTAVDQSVVGICACFTDCFDIALSHKLFKQR
;
A
#
# COMPACT_ATOMS: atom_id res chain seq x y z
N SER A 1 -1.02 -12.14 4.94
CA SER A 1 -0.55 -12.24 6.34
C SER A 1 0.27 -11.03 6.73
N TRP A 2 0.31 -10.68 8.02
CA TRP A 2 1.20 -9.60 8.50
C TRP A 2 2.68 -10.04 8.42
N ASP A 3 3.56 -9.10 8.06
CA ASP A 3 5.00 -9.29 7.99
C ASP A 3 5.70 -8.14 8.74
N ASN A 4 6.47 -8.50 9.78
CA ASN A 4 7.13 -7.53 10.66
C ASN A 4 8.30 -6.84 9.96
N ASP A 5 8.98 -7.50 9.02
CA ASP A 5 10.10 -6.89 8.31
C ASP A 5 9.53 -5.80 7.37
N LEU A 6 8.38 -6.06 6.72
CA LEU A 6 7.66 -5.05 5.92
C LEU A 6 7.13 -3.89 6.79
N GLU A 7 6.70 -4.17 8.02
CA GLU A 7 6.34 -3.12 9.01
C GLU A 7 7.54 -2.25 9.36
N ASP A 8 8.71 -2.85 9.62
CA ASP A 8 9.95 -2.11 9.91
C ASP A 8 10.41 -1.27 8.72
N LEU A 9 10.23 -1.77 7.50
CA LEU A 9 10.46 -1.00 6.28
C LEU A 9 9.48 0.19 6.17
N ALA A 10 8.20 -0.02 6.43
CA ALA A 10 7.20 1.06 6.48
C ALA A 10 7.58 2.09 7.56
N ASN A 11 8.05 1.62 8.71
CA ASN A 11 8.45 2.47 9.83
C ASN A 11 9.61 3.40 9.46
N ARG A 12 10.61 2.89 8.74
CA ARG A 12 11.72 3.71 8.22
C ARG A 12 11.21 4.84 7.30
N GLN A 13 10.23 4.56 6.45
CA GLN A 13 9.70 5.57 5.53
C GLN A 13 8.83 6.62 6.23
N VAL A 14 7.99 6.23 7.20
CA VAL A 14 7.18 7.21 7.96
C VAL A 14 8.05 8.14 8.81
N LEU A 15 9.16 7.64 9.38
CA LEU A 15 10.13 8.47 10.11
C LEU A 15 10.81 9.50 9.21
N ALA A 16 10.96 9.19 7.92
CA ALA A 16 11.49 10.12 6.92
C ALA A 16 10.42 11.07 6.35
N CYS A 17 9.14 10.93 6.73
CA CYS A 17 8.01 11.70 6.20
C CYS A 17 7.94 11.72 4.67
N ASN A 18 8.29 10.59 4.04
CA ASN A 18 8.40 10.48 2.60
C ASN A 18 7.10 9.91 2.00
N LEU A 19 6.34 10.75 1.28
CA LEU A 19 5.10 10.37 0.59
C LEU A 19 5.30 9.62 -0.74
N SER A 20 6.55 9.40 -1.17
CA SER A 20 6.84 8.70 -2.41
C SER A 20 6.24 7.29 -2.41
N SER A 21 5.50 6.98 -3.48
CA SER A 21 5.07 5.63 -3.82
C SER A 21 6.06 4.91 -4.75
N GLU A 22 7.27 5.47 -4.91
CA GLU A 22 8.42 4.85 -5.55
C GLU A 22 9.40 4.37 -4.47
N TYR A 23 9.82 3.11 -4.55
CA TYR A 23 10.88 2.56 -3.69
C TYR A 23 12.18 2.41 -4.49
N LYS A 24 13.32 2.56 -3.80
CA LYS A 24 14.62 2.27 -4.39
C LYS A 24 14.80 0.76 -4.49
N LYS A 25 14.42 0.21 -5.64
CA LYS A 25 14.45 -1.22 -5.95
C LYS A 25 15.73 -1.92 -5.48
N ALA A 26 16.89 -1.35 -5.79
CA ALA A 26 18.20 -1.90 -5.42
C ALA A 26 18.48 -1.95 -3.90
N GLU A 27 17.87 -1.07 -3.12
CA GLU A 27 18.02 -1.02 -1.67
C GLU A 27 17.09 -2.03 -1.01
N VAL A 28 15.84 -2.10 -1.48
CA VAL A 28 14.82 -2.94 -0.86
C VAL A 28 14.95 -4.41 -1.29
N GLU A 29 15.23 -4.72 -2.55
CA GLU A 29 15.33 -6.12 -3.02
C GLU A 29 16.56 -6.86 -2.46
N LYS A 30 17.58 -6.13 -2.03
CA LYS A 30 18.74 -6.73 -1.35
C LYS A 30 18.38 -7.22 0.06
N GLU A 31 17.38 -6.62 0.68
CA GLU A 31 16.97 -6.85 2.07
C GLU A 31 15.64 -7.65 2.16
N TYR A 32 14.78 -7.57 1.15
CA TYR A 32 13.43 -8.17 1.09
C TYR A 32 13.23 -8.94 -0.22
N ARG A 33 12.63 -10.14 -0.13
CA ARG A 33 12.45 -11.08 -1.26
C ARG A 33 11.82 -10.44 -2.51
N ASP A 34 12.63 -10.39 -3.57
CA ASP A 34 12.44 -10.26 -5.02
C ASP A 34 11.39 -9.33 -5.65
N THR A 35 10.30 -8.92 -4.98
CA THR A 35 9.47 -7.79 -5.43
C THR A 35 8.58 -7.25 -4.32
N ILE A 36 8.53 -5.92 -4.17
CA ILE A 36 7.63 -5.24 -3.23
C ILE A 36 6.77 -4.17 -3.92
N GLY A 37 5.59 -3.92 -3.34
CA GLY A 37 4.71 -2.81 -3.69
C GLY A 37 4.55 -1.85 -2.52
N ILE A 38 4.19 -0.60 -2.79
CA ILE A 38 4.02 0.43 -1.77
C ILE A 38 2.78 1.29 -2.02
N ASN A 39 1.98 1.51 -0.97
CA ASN A 39 0.98 2.56 -0.91
C ASN A 39 1.34 3.56 0.18
N THR A 40 1.18 4.85 -0.12
CA THR A 40 1.41 5.96 0.82
C THR A 40 0.19 6.87 0.86
N ALA A 41 -0.09 7.47 2.01
CA ALA A 41 -1.18 8.43 2.15
C ALA A 41 -0.82 9.54 3.15
N ASP A 42 -1.18 10.76 2.77
CA ASP A 42 -1.28 11.90 3.66
C ASP A 42 -2.71 11.94 4.22
N ASN A 43 -2.91 11.32 5.40
CA ASN A 43 -4.23 11.21 6.02
C ASN A 43 -4.12 10.97 7.53
N LEU A 44 -4.99 11.64 8.30
CA LEU A 44 -5.11 11.43 9.74
C LEU A 44 -5.70 10.06 10.11
N ASN A 45 -6.55 9.52 9.24
CA ASN A 45 -7.33 8.31 9.51
C ASN A 45 -6.94 7.19 8.54
N VAL A 46 -6.48 6.07 9.13
CA VAL A 46 -6.05 4.88 8.36
C VAL A 46 -7.20 4.28 7.56
N LEU A 47 -8.39 4.18 8.13
CA LEU A 47 -9.56 3.62 7.43
C LEU A 47 -9.95 4.48 6.23
N ASN A 48 -9.94 5.81 6.40
CA ASN A 48 -10.23 6.74 5.31
C ASN A 48 -9.18 6.65 4.19
N ALA A 49 -7.90 6.49 4.53
CA ALA A 49 -6.84 6.27 3.53
C ALA A 49 -7.04 4.97 2.75
N MET A 50 -7.32 3.87 3.45
CA MET A 50 -7.58 2.56 2.84
C MET A 50 -8.83 2.59 1.94
N GLU A 51 -9.89 3.23 2.40
CA GLU A 51 -11.12 3.42 1.62
C GLU A 51 -10.87 4.25 0.36
N THR A 52 -10.08 5.32 0.47
CA THR A 52 -9.68 6.15 -0.68
C THR A 52 -8.90 5.33 -1.71
N TRP A 53 -7.90 4.56 -1.26
CA TRP A 53 -7.14 3.68 -2.15
C TRP A 53 -8.02 2.62 -2.81
N PHE A 54 -8.97 2.03 -2.08
CA PHE A 54 -9.88 1.04 -2.63
C PHE A 54 -10.83 1.65 -3.66
N ASN A 55 -11.36 2.85 -3.38
CA ASN A 55 -12.32 3.55 -4.24
C ASN A 55 -11.77 3.91 -5.63
N GLU A 56 -10.46 3.82 -5.84
CA GLU A 56 -9.87 3.89 -7.19
C GLU A 56 -10.31 2.74 -8.12
N TYR A 57 -11.01 1.71 -7.62
CA TYR A 57 -11.69 0.71 -8.46
C TYR A 57 -12.59 1.36 -9.53
N GLN A 58 -13.14 2.54 -9.25
CA GLN A 58 -13.98 3.32 -10.17
C GLN A 58 -13.17 3.86 -11.36
N LEU A 59 -11.85 4.02 -11.17
CA LEU A 59 -10.89 4.53 -12.15
C LEU A 59 -10.18 3.39 -12.91
N TYR A 60 -10.48 2.14 -12.58
CA TYR A 60 -9.94 0.96 -13.25
C TYR A 60 -10.86 0.45 -14.37
N ASP A 61 -10.28 0.17 -15.54
CA ASP A 61 -10.94 -0.47 -16.68
C ASP A 61 -10.64 -1.97 -16.63
N TYR A 62 -11.61 -2.72 -16.12
CA TYR A 62 -11.56 -4.18 -15.99
C TYR A 62 -11.41 -4.90 -17.33
N THR A 63 -11.94 -4.32 -18.42
CA THR A 63 -11.85 -4.95 -19.74
C THR A 63 -10.44 -4.88 -20.33
N LYS A 64 -9.73 -3.79 -20.04
CA LYS A 64 -8.37 -3.55 -20.54
C LYS A 64 -7.28 -3.90 -19.54
N ASN A 65 -7.66 -4.26 -18.32
CA ASN A 65 -6.76 -4.48 -17.20
C ASN A 65 -5.83 -3.27 -16.91
N LYS A 66 -6.36 -2.05 -17.04
CA LYS A 66 -5.58 -0.81 -16.93
C LYS A 66 -6.36 0.27 -16.20
N CYS A 67 -5.65 1.25 -15.64
CA CYS A 67 -6.31 2.47 -15.20
C CYS A 67 -6.85 3.23 -16.42
N LYS A 68 -8.04 3.84 -16.27
CA LYS A 68 -8.65 4.70 -17.30
C LYS A 68 -7.72 5.86 -17.67
N VAL A 69 -7.07 6.44 -16.66
CA VAL A 69 -5.97 7.39 -16.78
C VAL A 69 -4.73 6.75 -16.17
N PRO A 70 -3.54 6.84 -16.81
CA PRO A 70 -2.33 6.27 -16.25
C PRO A 70 -2.07 6.77 -14.82
N LYS A 71 -1.76 5.83 -13.93
CA LYS A 71 -1.42 6.04 -12.50
C LYS A 71 -2.58 6.29 -11.52
N ASP A 72 -3.77 6.66 -11.98
CA ASP A 72 -4.90 7.04 -11.11
C ASP A 72 -5.56 5.90 -10.33
N CYS A 73 -5.18 4.65 -10.60
CA CYS A 73 -5.74 3.48 -9.92
C CYS A 73 -4.70 2.54 -9.34
N LEU A 74 -3.46 3.03 -9.18
CA LEU A 74 -2.36 2.18 -8.75
C LEU A 74 -2.53 1.70 -7.33
N HIS A 75 -3.10 2.50 -6.42
CA HIS A 75 -3.30 2.06 -5.04
C HIS A 75 -4.29 0.91 -4.98
N TYR A 76 -5.41 1.02 -5.71
CA TYR A 76 -6.36 -0.09 -5.87
C TYR A 76 -5.66 -1.32 -6.44
N LYS A 77 -4.90 -1.19 -7.54
CA LYS A 77 -4.17 -2.31 -8.13
C LYS A 77 -3.20 -3.00 -7.16
N ARG A 78 -2.63 -2.29 -6.17
CA ARG A 78 -1.78 -2.92 -5.13
C ARG A 78 -2.60 -3.63 -4.07
N ILE A 79 -3.73 -3.06 -3.66
CA ILE A 79 -4.63 -3.68 -2.68
C ILE A 79 -5.21 -4.99 -3.22
N VAL A 80 -5.68 -5.00 -4.47
CA VAL A 80 -6.28 -6.18 -5.09
C VAL A 80 -5.25 -7.06 -5.81
N TRP A 81 -3.96 -6.87 -5.53
CA TRP A 81 -2.91 -7.65 -6.16
C TRP A 81 -2.97 -9.11 -5.71
N GLY A 82 -3.50 -9.98 -6.56
CA GLY A 82 -3.80 -11.37 -6.21
C GLY A 82 -2.58 -12.24 -5.83
N SER A 83 -1.35 -11.79 -6.08
CA SER A 83 -0.14 -12.51 -5.68
C SER A 83 0.51 -11.99 -4.41
N ALA A 84 0.00 -10.91 -3.80
CA ALA A 84 0.56 -10.39 -2.57
C ALA A 84 0.15 -11.29 -1.40
N GLU A 85 1.14 -11.87 -0.71
CA GLU A 85 0.93 -12.79 0.41
C GLU A 85 1.15 -12.10 1.76
N PHE A 86 1.96 -11.05 1.77
CA PHE A 86 2.45 -10.35 2.95
C PHE A 86 2.17 -8.86 2.86
N ILE A 87 1.80 -8.27 4.00
CA ILE A 87 1.62 -6.83 4.18
C ILE A 87 2.26 -6.40 5.50
N GLY A 88 2.91 -5.24 5.48
CA GLY A 88 3.37 -4.55 6.69
C GLY A 88 3.16 -3.04 6.53
N CYS A 89 2.61 -2.40 7.55
CA CYS A 89 2.24 -1.00 7.51
C CYS A 89 2.70 -0.26 8.76
N SER A 90 2.96 1.04 8.63
CA SER A 90 3.24 1.93 9.76
C SER A 90 2.59 3.29 9.54
N THR A 91 2.45 4.06 10.63
CA THR A 91 1.99 5.45 10.59
C THR A 91 2.94 6.34 11.36
N GLY A 92 3.18 7.55 10.86
CA GLY A 92 4.06 8.53 11.52
C GLY A 92 3.45 9.91 11.54
N HIS A 93 3.83 10.70 12.54
CA HIS A 93 3.50 12.12 12.60
C HIS A 93 4.59 12.91 11.88
N CYS A 94 4.19 13.85 11.05
CA CYS A 94 5.08 14.71 10.27
C CYS A 94 4.80 16.16 10.63
N SER A 95 5.87 16.96 10.73
CA SER A 95 5.73 18.38 11.00
C SER A 95 5.25 19.13 9.76
N ASP A 96 4.73 20.34 9.98
CA ASP A 96 4.19 21.22 8.93
C ASP A 96 5.27 21.71 7.92
N LEU A 97 6.54 21.41 8.16
CA LEU A 97 7.65 21.71 7.24
C LEU A 97 7.84 20.65 6.15
N THR A 98 7.06 19.57 6.19
CA THR A 98 7.11 18.47 5.22
C THR A 98 6.02 18.59 4.15
N GLU A 99 6.03 17.70 3.16
CA GLU A 99 4.96 17.64 2.14
C GLU A 99 3.65 17.06 2.68
N VAL A 100 3.66 16.47 3.89
CA VAL A 100 2.50 15.85 4.55
C VAL A 100 1.65 16.94 5.21
N LYS A 101 0.53 17.30 4.59
CA LYS A 101 -0.34 18.41 5.02
C LYS A 101 -1.27 18.05 6.17
N SER A 102 -1.68 16.80 6.27
CA SER A 102 -2.55 16.34 7.37
C SER A 102 -1.81 16.19 8.69
N GLY A 103 -0.47 16.28 8.67
CA GLY A 103 0.39 15.99 9.81
C GLY A 103 0.56 14.49 10.10
N LYS A 104 -0.07 13.59 9.33
CA LYS A 104 0.10 12.15 9.48
C LYS A 104 0.30 11.45 8.14
N ILE A 105 1.31 10.60 8.10
CA ILE A 105 1.60 9.74 6.96
C ILE A 105 1.28 8.29 7.31
N ILE A 106 0.76 7.56 6.32
CA ILE A 106 0.51 6.12 6.37
C ILE A 106 1.30 5.49 5.23
N VAL A 107 2.04 4.42 5.53
CA VAL A 107 2.83 3.67 4.56
C VAL A 107 2.50 2.18 4.72
N CYS A 108 2.25 1.49 3.61
CA CYS A 108 2.05 0.05 3.57
C CYS A 108 2.90 -0.56 2.45
N TYR A 109 3.66 -1.59 2.80
CA TYR A 109 4.37 -2.44 1.86
C TYR A 109 3.68 -3.79 1.67
N TYR A 110 3.79 -4.33 0.46
CA TYR A 110 3.18 -5.58 0.03
C TYR A 110 4.24 -6.46 -0.64
N SER A 111 4.21 -7.77 -0.41
CA SER A 111 5.12 -8.74 -1.04
C SER A 111 4.48 -10.12 -1.22
N PRO A 112 4.83 -10.90 -2.25
CA PRO A 112 5.55 -10.46 -3.44
C PRO A 112 4.64 -9.61 -4.33
N MET A 113 5.21 -8.58 -4.98
CA MET A 113 4.49 -7.77 -5.95
C MET A 113 5.20 -7.79 -7.31
N THR A 114 5.04 -8.89 -8.04
CA THR A 114 5.60 -9.04 -9.39
C THR A 114 5.13 -7.89 -10.31
N ALA A 115 5.93 -7.55 -11.32
CA ALA A 115 5.72 -6.35 -12.12
C ALA A 115 4.26 -6.19 -12.60
N VAL A 116 3.69 -5.00 -12.38
CA VAL A 116 2.29 -4.59 -12.61
C VAL A 116 1.80 -4.79 -14.07
N ASP A 117 2.70 -5.21 -14.97
CA ASP A 117 2.48 -5.41 -16.42
C ASP A 117 2.19 -6.87 -16.81
N GLN A 118 2.15 -7.83 -15.88
CA GLN A 118 1.89 -9.25 -16.21
C GLN A 118 0.77 -9.93 -15.42
N SER A 119 0.09 -9.25 -14.49
CA SER A 119 -0.95 -9.89 -13.68
C SER A 119 -2.36 -9.65 -14.19
N VAL A 120 -3.12 -10.74 -14.26
CA VAL A 120 -4.57 -10.74 -14.06
C VAL A 120 -4.86 -10.19 -12.66
N VAL A 121 -5.76 -9.22 -12.55
CA VAL A 121 -6.34 -8.86 -11.25
C VAL A 121 -6.94 -10.14 -10.66
N GLY A 122 -6.36 -10.62 -9.57
CA GLY A 122 -6.97 -11.68 -8.78
C GLY A 122 -8.32 -11.18 -8.31
N ILE A 123 -9.35 -12.02 -8.42
CA ILE A 123 -10.72 -11.67 -8.05
C ILE A 123 -10.77 -11.53 -6.52
N CYS A 124 -10.36 -10.38 -6.01
CA CYS A 124 -10.80 -9.92 -4.71
C CYS A 124 -12.21 -9.40 -4.93
N ALA A 125 -13.21 -10.26 -4.68
CA ALA A 125 -14.58 -10.04 -5.12
C ALA A 125 -15.26 -8.87 -4.37
N CYS A 126 -14.76 -8.47 -3.21
CA CYS A 126 -15.29 -7.35 -2.45
C CYS A 126 -14.24 -6.65 -1.57
N PHE A 127 -14.57 -5.42 -1.13
CA PHE A 127 -13.78 -4.67 -0.15
C PHE A 127 -13.46 -5.52 1.07
N THR A 128 -14.43 -6.26 1.61
CA THR A 128 -14.29 -7.11 2.80
C THR A 128 -13.23 -8.20 2.64
N ASP A 129 -13.15 -8.83 1.47
CA ASP A 129 -12.20 -9.93 1.22
C ASP A 129 -10.74 -9.42 1.17
N CYS A 130 -10.55 -8.20 0.67
CA CYS A 130 -9.25 -7.51 0.67
C CYS A 130 -8.94 -6.82 2.01
N PHE A 131 -9.99 -6.39 2.72
CA PHE A 131 -9.90 -5.78 4.04
C PHE A 131 -9.49 -6.80 5.09
N ASP A 132 -9.95 -8.06 5.00
CA ASP A 132 -9.59 -9.13 5.94
C ASP A 132 -8.11 -9.52 5.87
N ILE A 133 -7.43 -9.38 4.73
CA ILE A 133 -5.99 -9.63 4.61
C ILE A 133 -5.18 -8.54 5.34
N ALA A 134 -5.63 -7.29 5.30
CA ALA A 134 -4.96 -6.15 5.96
C ALA A 134 -5.34 -6.02 7.45
N LEU A 135 -6.55 -6.42 7.86
CA LEU A 135 -7.07 -6.19 9.21
C LEU A 135 -7.07 -7.40 10.15
N SER A 136 -7.14 -8.65 9.69
CA SER A 136 -7.35 -9.78 10.62
C SER A 136 -6.21 -10.02 11.60
N HIS A 137 -5.03 -9.39 11.43
CA HIS A 137 -3.86 -9.73 12.25
C HIS A 137 -2.98 -8.55 12.72
N LYS A 138 -3.56 -7.50 13.35
CA LYS A 138 -2.90 -6.65 14.39
C LYS A 138 -2.68 -5.15 14.12
N LEU A 139 -3.21 -4.53 13.05
CA LEU A 139 -3.25 -3.05 12.98
C LEU A 139 -4.05 -2.41 14.15
N PHE A 140 -4.88 -3.20 14.85
CA PHE A 140 -5.69 -2.78 16.00
C PHE A 140 -5.01 -3.00 17.37
N LYS A 141 -3.72 -3.38 17.42
CA LYS A 141 -3.01 -3.63 18.68
C LYS A 141 -2.06 -2.51 19.13
N GLN A 142 -2.18 -1.29 18.60
CA GLN A 142 -1.59 -0.11 19.23
C GLN A 142 -2.65 0.56 20.12
N ARG A 143 -2.80 0.01 21.34
CA ARG A 143 -3.15 0.80 22.52
C ARG A 143 -1.89 1.45 23.06
#